data_AF-A0A0A9DCA1-F1
#
_entry.id   AF-A0A0A9DCA1-F1
#
_cell.length_a   1.000
_cell.length_b   1.000
_cell.length_c   1.000
_cell.angle_alpha   90.00
_cell.angle_beta   90.00
_cell.angle_gamma   90.00
#
_symmetry.space_group_name_H-M   'P 1'
#
loop_
_entity.id
_entity.type
_entity.pdbx_description
1 polymer ?
#
loop_
_entity_poly.entity_id
_entity_poly.type
_entity_poly.pdbx_seq_one_letter_code
_entity_poly.pdbx_strand_id
1 'polypeptide(L)'
;MIITGDDPQYIAFVKVCLSKQFLMSDLSLLRYFLEIDVFTIFEGFYLSQEKYIELLVDPTRYRHIVGSLVYLDVTRPDISYFVHILSQFVSAPTQLHYNYLLRVLRYLRGTISRHLFLLCSSSLQLQAYSDAIWASDSSDRRSLSAYCVFLGGSLIAWKTKKQIVVSRSSAEAVLRAMPLVTAEVRILVFLFLCQLLFCLTVQVLSALLVIR
;
A
#
# COMPACT_ATOMS: atom_id res chain seq x y z
N MET A 1 -13.84 -22.08 -4.98
CA MET A 1 -14.25 -23.41 -4.48
C MET A 1 -13.60 -24.45 -5.38
N ILE A 2 -13.01 -25.50 -4.82
CA ILE A 2 -12.46 -26.63 -5.59
C ILE A 2 -13.56 -27.67 -5.72
N ILE A 3 -13.81 -28.15 -6.95
CA ILE A 3 -14.75 -29.24 -7.22
C ILE A 3 -13.93 -30.39 -7.80
N THR A 4 -13.89 -31.50 -7.10
CA THR A 4 -13.23 -32.73 -7.52
C THR A 4 -14.25 -33.85 -7.62
N GLY A 5 -14.09 -34.73 -8.60
CA GLY A 5 -14.97 -35.87 -8.83
C GLY A 5 -14.43 -36.73 -9.97
N ASP A 6 -14.84 -37.98 -9.96
CA ASP A 6 -14.58 -39.00 -10.97
C ASP A 6 -15.54 -38.91 -12.17
N ASP A 7 -16.73 -38.34 -11.99
CA ASP A 7 -17.71 -38.11 -13.06
C ASP A 7 -17.64 -36.67 -13.64
N PRO A 8 -17.13 -36.49 -14.88
CA PRO A 8 -17.06 -35.18 -15.52
C PRO A 8 -18.44 -34.59 -15.86
N GLN A 9 -19.47 -35.42 -16.08
CA GLN A 9 -20.82 -34.96 -16.38
C GLN A 9 -21.46 -34.33 -15.15
N TYR A 10 -21.30 -34.97 -14.00
CA TYR A 10 -21.80 -34.44 -12.74
C TYR A 10 -21.07 -33.15 -12.33
N ILE A 11 -19.75 -33.06 -12.54
CA ILE A 11 -19.00 -31.81 -12.30
C ILE A 11 -19.55 -30.67 -13.17
N ALA A 12 -19.83 -30.94 -14.46
CA ALA A 12 -20.42 -29.93 -15.35
C ALA A 12 -21.81 -29.50 -14.89
N PHE A 13 -22.65 -30.44 -14.44
CA PHE A 13 -23.96 -30.13 -13.87
C PHE A 13 -23.85 -29.23 -12.63
N VAL A 14 -22.97 -29.57 -11.69
CA VAL A 14 -22.74 -28.79 -10.46
C VAL A 14 -22.25 -27.38 -10.79
N LYS A 15 -21.32 -27.23 -11.75
CA LYS A 15 -20.85 -25.92 -12.23
C LYS A 15 -21.99 -25.03 -12.74
N VAL A 16 -22.93 -25.61 -13.50
CA VAL A 16 -24.11 -24.90 -14.03
C VAL A 16 -25.09 -24.51 -12.92
N CYS A 17 -25.34 -25.39 -11.96
CA CYS A 17 -26.21 -25.06 -10.82
C CYS A 17 -25.64 -23.91 -9.98
N LEU A 18 -24.33 -23.91 -9.76
CA LEU A 18 -23.66 -22.89 -8.96
C LEU A 18 -23.59 -21.54 -9.66
N SER A 19 -23.34 -21.50 -10.97
CA SER A 19 -23.33 -20.24 -11.72
C SER A 19 -24.71 -19.59 -11.84
N LYS A 20 -25.79 -20.38 -11.68
CA LYS A 20 -27.17 -19.85 -11.60
C LYS A 20 -27.49 -19.22 -10.25
N GLN A 21 -26.99 -19.80 -9.15
CA GLN A 21 -27.26 -19.30 -7.80
C GLN A 21 -26.30 -18.18 -7.37
N PHE A 22 -25.07 -18.20 -7.86
CA PHE A 22 -24.03 -17.25 -7.48
C PHE A 22 -23.44 -16.58 -8.72
N LEU A 23 -23.17 -15.28 -8.62
CA LEU A 23 -22.36 -14.54 -9.60
C LEU A 23 -20.92 -15.07 -9.56
N MET A 24 -20.63 -16.08 -10.39
CA MET A 24 -19.31 -16.70 -10.48
C MET A 24 -18.92 -17.02 -11.92
N SER A 25 -17.62 -16.94 -12.19
CA SER A 25 -17.00 -17.25 -13.48
C SER A 25 -16.14 -18.50 -13.37
N ASP A 26 -16.24 -19.42 -14.34
CA ASP A 26 -15.37 -20.60 -14.40
C ASP A 26 -13.96 -20.18 -14.85
N LEU A 27 -12.96 -20.45 -14.00
CA LEU A 27 -11.57 -20.09 -14.22
C LEU A 27 -10.79 -21.18 -14.98
N SER A 28 -11.47 -22.18 -15.54
CA SER A 28 -10.90 -23.29 -16.29
C SER A 28 -9.98 -24.17 -15.42
N LEU A 29 -8.94 -24.78 -16.02
CA LEU A 29 -8.05 -25.70 -15.31
C LEU A 29 -7.48 -25.07 -14.03
N LEU A 30 -7.62 -25.78 -12.91
CA LEU A 30 -7.17 -25.31 -11.60
C LEU A 30 -5.63 -25.28 -11.57
N ARG A 31 -5.05 -24.11 -11.89
CA ARG A 31 -3.61 -23.85 -11.79
C ARG A 31 -3.23 -23.17 -10.48
N TYR A 32 -4.16 -22.40 -9.92
CA TYR A 32 -3.96 -21.63 -8.69
C TYR A 32 -5.22 -21.71 -7.84
N PHE A 33 -5.07 -21.89 -6.53
CA PHE A 33 -6.15 -21.77 -5.56
C PHE A 33 -5.67 -20.95 -4.36
N LEU A 34 -6.29 -19.79 -4.11
CA LEU A 34 -5.88 -18.88 -3.04
C LEU A 34 -4.37 -18.56 -3.08
N GLU A 35 -3.84 -18.31 -4.29
CA GLU A 35 -2.42 -18.06 -4.56
C GLU A 35 -1.47 -19.27 -4.37
N ILE A 36 -2.00 -20.43 -3.97
CA ILE A 36 -1.25 -21.69 -3.90
C ILE A 36 -1.21 -22.34 -5.30
N ASP A 37 -0.02 -22.77 -5.72
CA ASP A 37 0.15 -23.49 -6.99
C ASP A 37 -0.51 -24.87 -6.91
N VAL A 38 -1.26 -25.21 -7.95
CA VAL A 38 -1.90 -26.52 -8.08
C VAL A 38 -1.31 -27.25 -9.27
N PHE A 39 -0.68 -28.40 -9.00
CA PHE A 39 -0.19 -29.32 -10.01
C PHE A 39 -1.20 -30.44 -10.21
N THR A 40 -1.70 -30.59 -11.44
CA THR A 40 -2.60 -31.67 -11.80
C THR A 40 -1.79 -32.89 -12.24
N ILE A 41 -2.05 -34.05 -11.63
CA ILE A 41 -1.45 -35.34 -11.95
C ILE A 41 -2.59 -36.30 -12.31
N PHE A 42 -2.30 -37.43 -12.97
CA PHE A 42 -3.31 -38.43 -13.36
C PHE A 42 -4.21 -38.93 -12.20
N GLU A 43 -3.73 -38.88 -10.96
CA GLU A 43 -4.42 -39.40 -9.77
C GLU A 43 -5.04 -38.30 -8.88
N GLY A 44 -4.80 -37.01 -9.18
CA GLY A 44 -5.33 -35.92 -8.38
C GLY A 44 -4.58 -34.59 -8.52
N PHE A 45 -4.63 -33.78 -7.46
CA PHE A 45 -3.98 -32.47 -7.42
C PHE A 45 -3.00 -32.40 -6.26
N TYR A 46 -1.79 -31.89 -6.52
CA TYR A 46 -0.84 -31.52 -5.47
C TYR A 46 -0.82 -30.00 -5.30
N LEU A 47 -0.88 -29.54 -4.06
CA LEU A 47 -0.75 -28.13 -3.70
C LEU A 47 0.71 -27.86 -3.34
N SER A 48 1.39 -27.01 -4.09
CA SER A 48 2.77 -26.63 -3.80
C SER A 48 2.85 -25.16 -3.37
N GLN A 49 3.71 -24.92 -2.38
CA GLN A 49 4.08 -23.57 -1.93
C GLN A 49 5.58 -23.30 -2.16
N GLU A 50 6.27 -24.08 -2.99
CA GLU A 50 7.71 -23.95 -3.21
C GLU A 50 8.11 -22.55 -3.68
N LYS A 51 7.29 -21.89 -4.52
CA LYS A 51 7.51 -20.50 -4.94
C LYS A 51 7.54 -19.47 -3.80
N TYR A 52 6.94 -19.79 -2.65
CA TYR A 52 7.00 -18.93 -1.46
C TYR A 52 8.37 -18.98 -0.77
N ILE A 53 9.15 -20.03 -1.01
CA ILE A 53 10.44 -20.29 -0.37
C ILE A 53 11.59 -19.98 -1.34
N GLU A 54 11.34 -20.03 -2.66
CA GLU A 54 12.33 -19.69 -3.69
C GLU A 54 12.74 -18.21 -3.64
N LEU A 55 13.94 -17.98 -3.11
CA LEU A 55 14.62 -16.70 -3.14
C LEU A 55 15.04 -16.32 -4.57
N LEU A 56 15.06 -15.01 -4.85
CA LEU A 56 15.67 -14.53 -6.09
C LEU A 56 17.17 -14.81 -6.11
N VAL A 57 17.64 -15.41 -7.19
CA VAL A 57 19.07 -15.64 -7.47
C VAL A 57 19.84 -14.31 -7.52
N ASP A 58 19.22 -13.25 -8.05
CA ASP A 58 19.79 -11.91 -8.06
C ASP A 58 18.81 -10.86 -7.48
N PRO A 59 18.99 -10.43 -6.22
CA PRO A 59 18.12 -9.44 -5.59
C PRO A 59 18.43 -8.01 -6.04
N THR A 60 19.53 -7.74 -6.75
CA THR A 60 19.97 -6.37 -7.06
C THR A 60 18.91 -5.59 -7.82
N ARG A 61 18.29 -6.22 -8.83
CA ARG A 61 17.22 -5.63 -9.63
C ARG A 61 15.98 -5.31 -8.80
N TYR A 62 15.61 -6.19 -7.87
CA TYR A 62 14.50 -5.95 -6.95
C TYR A 62 14.78 -4.73 -6.07
N ARG A 63 15.97 -4.67 -5.45
CA ARG A 63 16.38 -3.56 -4.56
C ARG A 63 16.40 -2.23 -5.29
N HIS A 64 16.93 -2.19 -6.51
CA HIS A 64 16.97 -0.97 -7.32
C HIS A 64 15.56 -0.44 -7.62
N ILE A 65 14.65 -1.31 -8.07
CA ILE A 65 13.28 -0.90 -8.39
C ILE A 65 12.53 -0.46 -7.15
N VAL A 66 12.64 -1.19 -6.03
CA VAL A 66 12.01 -0.80 -4.76
C VAL A 66 12.53 0.56 -4.30
N GLY A 67 13.83 0.83 -4.41
CA GLY A 67 14.41 2.14 -4.12
C GLY A 67 13.81 3.25 -4.98
N SER A 68 13.65 3.01 -6.28
CA SER A 68 12.96 3.95 -7.18
C SER A 68 11.48 4.17 -6.79
N LEU A 69 10.78 3.12 -6.37
CA LEU A 69 9.38 3.20 -5.93
C LEU A 69 9.22 3.99 -4.63
N VAL A 70 10.17 3.85 -3.68
CA VAL A 70 10.18 4.66 -2.45
C VAL A 70 10.30 6.15 -2.78
N TYR A 71 11.10 6.50 -3.79
CA TYR A 71 11.17 7.88 -4.25
C TYR A 71 9.87 8.34 -4.94
N LEU A 72 9.27 7.46 -5.75
CA LEU A 72 8.01 7.74 -6.44
C LEU A 72 6.84 7.97 -5.46
N ASP A 73 6.83 7.27 -4.32
CA ASP A 73 5.80 7.39 -3.27
C ASP A 73 5.60 8.84 -2.79
N VAL A 74 6.65 9.67 -2.84
CA VAL A 74 6.60 11.11 -2.50
C VAL A 74 5.67 11.91 -3.41
N THR A 75 5.36 11.42 -4.60
CA THR A 75 4.43 12.05 -5.55
C THR A 75 3.15 11.23 -5.78
N ARG A 76 3.14 9.99 -5.31
CA ARG A 76 2.14 8.95 -5.62
C ARG A 76 1.65 8.27 -4.35
N PRO A 77 0.78 8.91 -3.57
CA PRO A 77 0.23 8.34 -2.33
C PRO A 77 -0.51 7.02 -2.54
N ASP A 78 -1.03 6.79 -3.75
CA ASP A 78 -1.81 5.62 -4.10
C ASP A 78 -1.02 4.31 -4.04
N ILE A 79 0.32 4.37 -4.17
CA ILE A 79 1.17 3.18 -4.08
C ILE A 79 1.80 2.97 -2.70
N SER A 80 1.66 3.92 -1.76
CA SER A 80 2.41 3.92 -0.49
C SER A 80 2.31 2.60 0.26
N TYR A 81 1.11 2.04 0.36
CA TYR A 81 0.89 0.74 1.00
C TYR A 81 1.70 -0.39 0.37
N PHE A 82 1.70 -0.51 -0.96
CA PHE A 82 2.43 -1.55 -1.67
C PHE A 82 3.94 -1.35 -1.58
N VAL A 83 4.40 -0.10 -1.69
CA VAL A 83 5.83 0.24 -1.52
C VAL A 83 6.30 -0.14 -0.13
N HIS A 84 5.50 0.17 0.90
CA HIS A 84 5.80 -0.20 2.28
C HIS A 84 5.96 -1.71 2.43
N ILE A 85 5.03 -2.52 1.91
CA ILE A 85 5.14 -3.99 1.98
C ILE A 85 6.38 -4.50 1.23
N LEU A 86 6.58 -4.08 -0.02
CA LEU A 86 7.71 -4.53 -0.83
C LEU A 86 9.06 -4.15 -0.21
N SER A 87 9.12 -3.00 0.46
CA SER A 87 10.33 -2.54 1.15
C SER A 87 10.75 -3.43 2.33
N GLN A 88 9.82 -4.19 2.94
CA GLN A 88 10.14 -5.09 4.04
C GLN A 88 10.99 -6.31 3.60
N PHE A 89 10.86 -6.71 2.33
CA PHE A 89 11.51 -7.91 1.78
C PHE A 89 12.78 -7.61 0.95
N VAL A 90 13.35 -6.41 1.09
CA VAL A 90 14.56 -5.97 0.36
C VAL A 90 15.78 -6.82 0.68
N SER A 91 15.89 -7.32 1.92
CA SER A 91 17.01 -8.16 2.36
C SER A 91 17.02 -9.52 1.66
N ALA A 92 15.86 -10.18 1.60
CA ALA A 92 15.69 -11.53 1.04
C ALA A 92 14.37 -11.61 0.23
N PRO A 93 14.34 -11.11 -1.01
CA PRO A 93 13.14 -11.15 -1.84
C PRO A 93 12.92 -12.54 -2.45
N THR A 94 11.66 -12.97 -2.52
CA THR A 94 11.19 -14.19 -3.17
C THR A 94 10.61 -13.88 -4.55
N GLN A 95 10.45 -14.90 -5.39
CA GLN A 95 9.84 -14.73 -6.72
C GLN A 95 8.43 -14.12 -6.65
N LEU A 96 7.67 -14.43 -5.60
CA LEU A 96 6.37 -13.83 -5.37
C LEU A 96 6.44 -12.33 -5.12
N HIS A 97 7.38 -11.86 -4.30
CA HIS A 97 7.60 -10.42 -4.07
C HIS A 97 7.95 -9.71 -5.38
N TYR A 98 8.75 -10.34 -6.24
CA TYR A 98 9.06 -9.79 -7.56
C TYR A 98 7.83 -9.73 -8.48
N ASN A 99 6.97 -10.74 -8.46
CA ASN A 99 5.70 -10.71 -9.20
C ASN A 99 4.77 -9.58 -8.71
N TYR A 100 4.68 -9.35 -7.40
CA TYR A 100 3.94 -8.21 -6.85
C TYR A 100 4.53 -6.87 -7.29
N LEU A 101 5.86 -6.73 -7.25
CA LEU A 101 6.56 -5.55 -7.76
C LEU A 101 6.24 -5.29 -9.24
N LEU A 102 6.24 -6.33 -10.08
CA LEU A 102 5.84 -6.20 -11.49
C LEU A 102 4.38 -5.77 -11.67
N ARG A 103 3.46 -6.22 -10.80
CA ARG A 103 2.06 -5.75 -10.81
C ARG A 103 1.96 -4.27 -10.49
N VAL A 104 2.72 -3.78 -9.51
CA VAL A 104 2.79 -2.33 -9.19
C VAL A 104 3.31 -1.54 -10.38
N LEU A 105 4.36 -2.01 -11.07
CA LEU A 105 4.87 -1.35 -12.28
C LEU A 105 3.85 -1.33 -13.42
N ARG A 106 3.09 -2.42 -13.61
CA ARG A 106 1.99 -2.45 -14.61
C ARG A 106 0.88 -1.47 -14.25
N TYR A 107 0.52 -1.36 -12.98
CA TYR A 107 -0.44 -0.37 -12.50
C TYR A 107 0.04 1.06 -12.78
N LEU A 108 1.29 1.38 -12.42
CA LEU A 108 1.89 2.69 -12.68
C LEU A 108 1.92 3.02 -14.18
N ARG A 109 2.19 2.03 -15.04
CA ARG A 109 2.11 2.20 -16.49
C ARG A 109 0.69 2.50 -16.97
N GLY A 110 -0.33 1.92 -16.34
CA GLY A 110 -1.73 2.20 -16.64
C GLY A 110 -2.22 3.55 -16.12
N THR A 111 -1.61 4.08 -15.07
CA THR A 111 -2.02 5.32 -14.39
C THR A 111 -1.08 6.50 -14.60
N ILE A 112 -0.26 6.47 -15.66
CA ILE A 112 0.69 7.54 -16.00
C ILE A 112 0.04 8.93 -15.97
N SER A 113 -1.21 9.06 -16.44
CA SER A 113 -1.94 10.31 -16.52
C SER A 113 -2.51 10.84 -15.20
N ARG A 114 -2.47 10.06 -14.12
CA ARG A 114 -2.89 10.55 -12.79
C ARG A 114 -1.77 11.41 -12.22
N HIS A 115 -2.10 12.56 -11.64
CA HIS A 115 -1.12 13.44 -11.01
C HIS A 115 -1.67 13.92 -9.67
N LEU A 116 -0.77 14.30 -8.77
CA LEU A 116 -1.17 14.97 -7.54
C LEU A 116 -1.47 16.43 -7.86
N PHE A 117 -2.71 16.83 -7.66
CA PHE A 117 -3.16 18.19 -7.91
C PHE A 117 -3.12 18.99 -6.61
N LEU A 118 -2.29 20.03 -6.57
CA LEU A 118 -2.20 20.98 -5.46
C LEU A 118 -2.93 22.26 -5.87
N LEU A 119 -4.04 22.54 -5.19
CA LEU A 119 -4.80 23.76 -5.41
C LEU A 119 -4.07 24.95 -4.78
N CYS A 120 -3.80 25.99 -5.57
CA CYS A 120 -3.16 27.23 -5.10
C CYS A 120 -4.10 28.11 -4.25
N SER A 121 -5.41 27.93 -4.40
CA SER A 121 -6.45 28.73 -3.76
C SER A 121 -7.28 27.87 -2.80
N SER A 122 -6.66 27.40 -1.72
CA SER A 122 -7.34 26.63 -0.68
C SER A 122 -7.34 27.38 0.64
N SER A 123 -8.36 27.12 1.48
CA SER A 123 -8.34 27.59 2.87
C SER A 123 -7.11 27.02 3.60
N LEU A 124 -6.54 27.79 4.53
CA LEU A 124 -5.42 27.38 5.37
C LEU A 124 -5.86 26.43 6.51
N GLN A 125 -6.90 25.63 6.28
CA GLN A 125 -7.39 24.68 7.26
C GLN A 125 -6.65 23.35 7.10
N LEU A 126 -5.92 22.95 8.12
CA LEU A 126 -5.25 21.65 8.13
C LEU A 126 -6.25 20.57 8.57
N GLN A 127 -6.38 19.53 7.75
CA GLN A 127 -7.21 18.35 8.07
C GLN A 127 -6.33 17.11 7.96
N ALA A 128 -6.39 16.22 8.94
CA ALA A 128 -5.59 15.02 8.94
C ALA A 128 -6.46 13.80 9.22
N TYR A 129 -6.23 12.75 8.44
CA TYR A 129 -6.91 11.48 8.58
C TYR A 129 -5.88 10.41 8.94
N SER A 130 -6.26 9.55 9.87
CA SER A 130 -5.46 8.39 10.24
C SER A 130 -6.31 7.14 10.07
N ASP A 131 -5.69 6.07 9.62
CA ASP A 131 -6.31 4.77 9.48
C ASP A 131 -5.32 3.67 9.91
N ALA A 132 -5.85 2.51 10.27
CA ALA A 132 -5.06 1.34 10.60
C ALA A 132 -5.72 0.04 10.16
N ILE A 133 -4.95 -0.79 9.45
CA ILE A 133 -5.34 -2.15 9.10
C ILE A 133 -4.86 -3.08 10.21
N TRP A 134 -5.81 -3.64 10.95
CA TRP A 134 -5.54 -4.52 12.08
C TRP A 134 -4.92 -5.85 11.64
N ALA A 135 -3.83 -6.23 12.32
CA ALA A 135 -3.15 -7.51 12.18
C ALA A 135 -2.89 -7.96 10.73
N SER A 136 -2.48 -6.99 9.90
CA SER A 136 -2.24 -7.14 8.47
C SER A 136 -1.08 -8.06 8.13
N ASP A 137 -0.10 -8.19 9.01
CA ASP A 137 1.03 -9.09 8.82
C ASP A 137 0.75 -10.45 9.47
N SER A 138 0.79 -11.53 8.68
CA SER A 138 0.57 -12.89 9.16
C SER A 138 1.68 -13.39 10.08
N SER A 139 2.91 -12.88 9.92
CA SER A 139 4.07 -13.33 10.70
C SER A 139 4.07 -12.75 12.11
N ASP A 140 4.10 -11.42 12.21
CA ASP A 140 4.21 -10.72 13.50
C ASP A 140 2.87 -10.30 14.09
N ARG A 141 1.75 -10.44 13.35
CA ARG A 141 0.40 -9.93 13.71
C ARG A 141 0.36 -8.41 13.99
N ARG A 142 1.40 -7.69 13.58
CA ARG A 142 1.49 -6.23 13.73
C ARG A 142 0.58 -5.55 12.70
N SER A 143 -0.03 -4.45 13.13
CA SER A 143 -0.96 -3.68 12.30
C SER A 143 -0.21 -2.68 11.43
N LEU A 144 -0.81 -2.28 10.31
CA LEU A 144 -0.29 -1.24 9.44
C LEU A 144 -1.07 0.05 9.69
N SER A 145 -0.38 1.11 10.11
CA SER A 145 -0.94 2.46 10.23
C SER A 145 -0.68 3.27 8.96
N ALA A 146 -1.65 4.06 8.56
CA ALA A 146 -1.55 4.98 7.43
C ALA A 146 -2.11 6.35 7.83
N TYR A 147 -1.62 7.40 7.19
CA TYR A 147 -2.21 8.72 7.34
C TYR A 147 -2.08 9.55 6.08
N CYS A 148 -2.95 10.56 6.01
CA CYS A 148 -2.88 11.62 5.01
C CYS A 148 -3.26 12.96 5.66
N VAL A 149 -2.56 14.02 5.28
CA VAL A 149 -2.74 15.38 5.77
C VAL A 149 -3.03 16.28 4.58
N PHE A 150 -4.13 17.01 4.68
CA PHE A 150 -4.63 17.96 3.70
C PHE A 150 -4.48 19.38 4.23
N LEU A 151 -4.09 20.30 3.35
CA LEU A 151 -4.19 21.74 3.56
C LEU A 151 -5.31 22.26 2.67
N GLY A 152 -6.45 22.57 3.27
CA GLY A 152 -7.70 22.85 2.56
C GLY A 152 -8.11 21.65 1.70
N GLY A 153 -8.06 21.80 0.37
CA GLY A 153 -8.35 20.73 -0.59
C GLY A 153 -7.13 19.96 -1.11
N SER A 154 -5.92 20.34 -0.71
CA SER A 154 -4.67 19.84 -1.28
C SER A 154 -4.01 18.82 -0.35
N LEU A 155 -3.68 17.62 -0.85
CA LEU A 155 -2.94 16.61 -0.10
C LEU A 155 -1.46 17.00 -0.01
N ILE A 156 -0.95 17.20 1.20
CA ILE A 156 0.43 17.69 1.42
C ILE A 156 1.38 16.65 2.00
N ALA A 157 0.88 15.70 2.79
CA ALA A 157 1.70 14.66 3.42
C ALA A 157 0.92 13.37 3.59
N TRP A 158 1.60 12.25 3.43
CA TRP A 158 1.04 10.92 3.63
C TRP A 158 2.15 9.94 3.97
N LYS A 159 1.77 8.82 4.59
CA LYS A 159 2.71 7.74 4.90
C LYS A 159 1.96 6.49 5.28
N THR A 160 2.60 5.36 5.03
CA THR A 160 2.21 4.05 5.56
C THR A 160 3.37 3.48 6.39
N LYS A 161 3.05 2.90 7.54
CA LYS A 161 4.05 2.41 8.51
C LYS A 161 3.51 1.22 9.31
N LYS A 162 4.29 0.15 9.39
CA LYS A 162 4.07 -0.99 10.31
C LYS A 162 4.23 -0.53 11.76
N GLN A 163 3.25 -0.85 12.60
CA GLN A 163 3.30 -0.58 14.03
C GLN A 163 4.35 -1.45 14.70
N ILE A 164 5.04 -0.89 15.71
CA ILE A 164 6.09 -1.59 16.47
C ILE A 164 5.46 -2.64 17.41
N VAL A 165 4.26 -2.34 17.92
CA VAL A 165 3.53 -3.15 18.89
C VAL A 165 2.33 -3.82 18.23
N VAL A 166 2.00 -5.03 18.68
CA VAL A 166 0.82 -5.77 18.24
C VAL A 166 -0.42 -5.21 18.93
N SER A 167 -1.45 -4.89 18.15
CA SER A 167 -2.74 -4.39 18.62
C SER A 167 -3.70 -5.55 18.85
N ARG A 168 -4.42 -5.54 19.97
CA ARG A 168 -5.39 -6.58 20.35
C ARG A 168 -6.77 -6.39 19.71
N SER A 169 -7.05 -5.19 19.23
CA SER A 169 -8.29 -4.86 18.52
C SER A 169 -8.04 -3.88 17.37
N SER A 170 -9.00 -3.77 16.45
CA SER A 170 -8.99 -2.76 15.38
C SER A 170 -9.05 -1.34 15.92
N ALA A 171 -9.88 -1.10 16.95
CA ALA A 171 -9.96 0.19 17.63
C ALA A 171 -8.61 0.60 18.24
N GLU A 172 -7.91 -0.33 18.88
CA GLU A 172 -6.57 -0.08 19.43
C GLU A 172 -5.55 0.21 18.32
N ALA A 173 -5.62 -0.50 17.19
CA ALA A 173 -4.74 -0.24 16.05
C ALA A 173 -4.93 1.19 15.51
N VAL A 174 -6.18 1.65 15.38
CA VAL A 174 -6.50 3.02 14.95
C VAL A 174 -6.00 4.04 15.99
N LEU A 175 -6.25 3.81 17.28
CA LEU A 175 -5.75 4.67 18.34
C LEU A 175 -4.22 4.78 18.34
N ARG A 176 -3.50 3.70 18.00
CA ARG A 176 -2.03 3.72 17.87
C ARG A 176 -1.55 4.43 16.61
N ALA A 177 -2.37 4.58 15.58
CA ALA A 177 -2.03 5.36 14.39
C ALA A 177 -2.11 6.88 14.66
N MET A 178 -3.03 7.31 15.52
CA MET A 178 -3.28 8.74 15.81
C MET A 178 -2.03 9.53 16.24
N PRO A 179 -1.17 9.05 17.17
CA PRO A 179 0.03 9.77 17.57
C PRO A 179 0.98 10.08 16.41
N LEU A 180 1.10 9.16 15.44
CA LEU A 180 1.96 9.37 14.26
C LEU A 180 1.48 10.57 13.45
N VAL A 181 0.17 10.69 13.25
CA VAL A 181 -0.45 11.80 12.51
C VAL A 181 -0.30 13.11 13.27
N THR A 182 -0.55 13.10 14.59
CA THR A 182 -0.43 14.31 15.40
C THR A 182 1.00 14.85 15.45
N ALA A 183 2.01 13.97 15.45
CA ALA A 183 3.41 14.38 15.40
C ALA A 183 3.75 15.07 14.08
N GLU A 184 3.31 14.50 12.96
CA GLU A 184 3.54 15.04 11.61
C GLU A 184 2.78 16.36 11.41
N VAL A 185 1.53 16.44 11.84
CA VAL A 185 0.74 17.68 11.88
C VAL A 185 1.44 18.76 12.69
N ARG A 186 1.97 18.42 13.87
CA ARG A 186 2.69 19.37 14.72
C ARG A 186 3.95 19.89 14.04
N ILE A 187 4.71 19.04 13.35
CA ILE A 187 5.89 19.45 12.56
C ILE A 187 5.47 20.39 11.43
N LEU A 188 4.41 20.07 10.69
CA LEU A 188 3.91 20.92 9.60
C LEU A 188 3.45 22.29 10.10
N VAL A 189 2.68 22.34 11.20
CA VAL A 189 2.25 23.60 11.80
C VAL A 189 3.44 24.43 12.26
N PHE A 190 4.45 23.80 12.88
CA PHE A 190 5.68 24.48 13.28
C PHE A 190 6.42 25.08 12.08
N LEU A 191 6.57 24.31 10.99
CA LEU A 191 7.20 24.78 9.75
C LEU A 191 6.44 25.98 9.15
N PHE A 192 5.11 25.91 9.05
CA PHE A 192 4.30 27.01 8.54
C PHE A 192 4.44 28.27 9.41
N LEU A 193 4.42 28.13 10.75
CA LEU A 193 4.59 29.25 11.66
C LEU A 193 5.99 29.87 11.58
N CYS A 194 7.05 29.07 11.50
CA CYS A 194 8.42 29.59 11.31
C CYS A 194 8.55 30.38 10.01
N GLN A 195 7.92 29.94 8.93
CA GLN A 195 8.00 30.63 7.64
C GLN A 195 7.22 31.95 7.64
N LEU A 196 6.08 32.00 8.33
CA LEU A 196 5.33 33.24 8.59
C LEU A 196 6.14 34.23 9.43
N LEU A 197 6.78 33.76 10.51
CA LEU A 197 7.66 34.58 11.34
C LEU A 197 8.86 35.12 10.55
N PHE A 198 9.47 34.29 9.70
CA PHE A 198 10.57 34.70 8.83
C PHE A 198 10.13 35.77 7.81
N CYS A 199 9.00 35.59 7.13
CA CYS A 199 8.45 36.61 6.22
C CYS A 199 8.15 37.94 6.92
N LEU A 200 7.54 37.89 8.11
CA LEU A 200 7.29 39.08 8.93
C LEU A 200 8.60 39.79 9.29
N THR A 201 9.65 39.06 9.69
CA THR A 201 10.95 39.67 9.99
C THR A 201 11.61 40.31 8.76
N VAL A 202 11.51 39.69 7.57
CA VAL A 202 12.07 40.25 6.33
C VAL A 202 11.28 41.47 5.86
N GLN A 203 9.95 41.45 5.93
CA GLN A 203 9.12 42.62 5.60
C GLN A 203 9.39 43.79 6.55
N VAL A 204 9.53 43.54 7.85
CA VAL A 204 9.89 44.58 8.84
C VAL A 204 11.30 45.12 8.56
N LEU A 205 12.29 44.27 8.24
CA LEU A 205 13.64 44.74 7.89
C LEU A 205 13.65 45.57 6.60
N SER A 206 12.87 45.17 5.59
CA SER A 206 12.76 45.90 4.32
C SER A 206 12.05 47.25 4.50
N ALA A 207 11.02 47.33 5.35
CA ALA A 207 10.35 48.59 5.69
C ALA A 207 11.26 49.54 6.46
N LEU A 208 12.11 49.03 7.36
CA LEU A 208 13.12 49.82 8.07
C LEU A 208 14.24 50.34 7.16
N LEU A 209 14.58 49.62 6.09
CA LEU A 209 15.60 50.03 5.11
C LEU A 209 15.10 51.11 4.13
N VAL A 210 13.78 51.24 3.94
CA VAL A 210 13.16 52.28 3.09
C VAL A 210 12.93 53.60 3.85
N ILE A 211 12.97 53.59 5.18
CA ILE A 211 12.77 54.77 6.05
C ILE A 211 14.11 55.44 6.43
N ARG A 212 15.23 55.09 5.78
CA ARG A 212 16.53 55.75 5.96
C ARG A 212 17.03 56.41 4.69
#